data_AF-A0A7U9N952-F1
#
_entry.id   AF-A0A7U9N952-F1
#
_cell.length_a   1.000
_cell.length_b   1.000
_cell.length_c   1.000
_cell.angle_alpha   90.00
_cell.angle_beta   90.00
_cell.angle_gamma   90.00
#
_symmetry.space_group_name_H-M   'P 1'
#
loop_
_entity.id
_entity.type
_entity.pdbx_description
1 polymer ?
#
loop_
_entity_poly.entity_id
_entity_poly.type
_entity_poly.pdbx_seq_one_letter_code
_entity_poly.pdbx_strand_id
1 'polypeptide(L)'
;MSSIPQNYSDEKALVDCVQRFLSKHHVGKLLARCNGLKEKGVSPISLLRYKLSNIFVGRSMYMQQRTGSFKEGFSKNTFYRFLNSSKRQIRRPT
;
A
#
# COMPACT_ATOMS: atom_id res chain seq x y z
N MET A 1 -15.58 -20.15 17.89
CA MET A 1 -14.75 -19.26 17.05
C MET A 1 -15.62 -18.71 15.95
N SER A 2 -15.93 -17.41 15.98
CA SER A 2 -16.78 -16.77 14.97
C SER A 2 -15.90 -16.36 13.80
N SER A 3 -15.91 -17.12 12.71
CA SER A 3 -15.27 -16.73 11.46
C SER A 3 -16.08 -15.56 10.86
N ILE A 4 -15.52 -14.36 10.90
CA ILE A 4 -16.06 -13.20 10.17
C ILE A 4 -16.20 -13.62 8.70
N PRO A 5 -17.37 -13.46 8.07
CA PRO A 5 -17.55 -13.82 6.66
C PRO A 5 -16.57 -13.01 5.81
N GLN A 6 -15.67 -13.69 5.10
CA GLN A 6 -14.78 -13.04 4.15
C GLN A 6 -15.54 -12.89 2.84
N ASN A 7 -16.22 -11.76 2.65
CA ASN A 7 -16.91 -11.45 1.40
C ASN A 7 -15.87 -11.06 0.32
N TYR A 8 -15.20 -12.05 -0.25
CA TYR A 8 -14.12 -11.88 -1.23
C TYR A 8 -14.53 -11.05 -2.47
N SER A 9 -15.81 -11.08 -2.86
CA SER A 9 -16.34 -10.27 -3.96
C SER A 9 -16.28 -8.77 -3.68
N ASP A 10 -16.59 -8.36 -2.45
CA ASP A 10 -16.55 -6.95 -2.04
C ASP A 10 -15.09 -6.47 -1.94
N GLU A 11 -14.19 -7.34 -1.45
CA GLU A 11 -12.76 -7.00 -1.37
C GLU A 11 -12.17 -6.70 -2.75
N LYS A 12 -12.49 -7.52 -3.76
CA LYS A 12 -12.02 -7.31 -5.12
C LYS A 12 -12.55 -5.99 -5.69
N ALA A 13 -13.83 -5.70 -5.49
CA ALA A 13 -14.45 -4.45 -5.94
C ALA A 13 -13.79 -3.22 -5.30
N LEU A 14 -13.45 -3.28 -4.01
CA LEU A 14 -12.74 -2.21 -3.31
C LEU A 14 -11.31 -2.02 -3.84
N VAL A 15 -10.57 -3.11 -4.04
CA VAL A 15 -9.22 -3.05 -4.62
C VAL A 15 -9.22 -2.46 -6.03
N ASP A 16 -10.20 -2.84 -6.85
CA ASP A 16 -10.39 -2.30 -8.20
C ASP A 16 -10.78 -0.82 -8.16
N CYS A 17 -11.62 -0.42 -7.20
CA CYS A 17 -11.98 0.99 -6.98
C CYS A 17 -10.75 1.83 -6.65
N VAL A 18 -9.89 1.36 -5.72
CA VAL A 18 -8.61 2.02 -5.39
C VAL A 18 -7.72 2.13 -6.63
N GLN A 19 -7.60 1.07 -7.43
CA GLN A 19 -6.82 1.11 -8.67
C GLN A 19 -7.36 2.16 -9.65
N ARG A 20 -8.68 2.20 -9.87
CA ARG A 20 -9.34 3.19 -10.73
C ARG A 20 -9.12 4.61 -10.23
N PHE A 21 -9.22 4.83 -8.92
CA PHE A 21 -8.96 6.13 -8.29
C PHE A 21 -7.52 6.61 -8.58
N LEU A 22 -6.52 5.76 -8.30
CA LEU A 22 -5.12 6.12 -8.52
C LEU A 22 -4.82 6.43 -9.99
N SER A 23 -5.42 5.68 -10.92
CA SER A 23 -5.29 5.90 -12.36
C SER A 23 -6.00 7.17 -12.81
N LYS A 24 -7.26 7.39 -12.39
CA LYS A 24 -8.10 8.54 -12.76
C LYS A 24 -7.47 9.86 -12.31
N HIS A 25 -6.91 9.90 -11.12
CA HIS A 25 -6.27 11.09 -10.56
C HIS A 25 -4.77 11.18 -10.87
N HIS A 26 -4.23 10.28 -11.69
CA HIS A 26 -2.83 10.24 -12.08
C HIS A 26 -1.85 10.34 -10.88
N VAL A 27 -2.21 9.72 -9.76
CA VAL A 27 -1.46 9.81 -8.49
C VAL A 27 -0.02 9.30 -8.68
N GLY A 28 0.21 8.35 -9.59
CA GLY A 28 1.55 7.88 -9.94
C GLY A 28 2.43 8.96 -10.56
N LYS A 29 1.88 9.79 -11.44
CA LYS A 29 2.62 10.92 -12.02
C LYS A 29 2.93 11.97 -10.96
N LEU A 30 2.02 12.21 -10.02
CA LEU A 30 2.25 13.12 -8.90
C LEU A 30 3.38 12.60 -7.99
N LEU A 31 3.33 11.32 -7.60
CA LEU A 31 4.38 10.68 -6.79
C LEU A 31 5.75 10.72 -7.48
N ALA A 32 5.79 10.53 -8.80
CA ALA A 32 7.01 10.64 -9.57
C ALA A 32 7.57 12.06 -9.56
N ARG A 33 6.72 13.09 -9.71
CA ARG A 33 7.10 14.51 -9.62
C ARG A 33 7.62 14.91 -8.23
N CYS A 34 7.09 14.30 -7.17
CA CYS A 34 7.51 14.58 -5.79
C CYS A 34 8.83 13.90 -5.37
N ASN A 35 9.66 13.40 -6.31
CA ASN A 35 10.85 12.59 -6.02
C ASN A 35 10.57 11.37 -5.11
N GLY A 36 9.35 10.83 -5.12
CA GLY A 36 9.00 9.61 -4.39
C GLY A 36 9.71 8.35 -4.90
N LEU A 37 10.44 8.47 -6.03
CA LEU A 37 11.27 7.43 -6.63
C LEU A 37 12.60 7.30 -5.89
N LYS A 38 12.59 6.59 -4.76
CA LYS A 38 13.80 6.06 -4.13
C LYS A 38 13.53 4.69 -3.52
N GLU A 39 13.63 3.64 -4.34
CA GLU A 39 14.68 2.61 -4.24
C GLU A 39 14.40 1.39 -5.13
N LYS A 40 15.51 0.79 -5.59
CA LYS A 40 15.66 -0.44 -6.40
C LYS A 40 14.39 -1.29 -6.54
N GLY A 41 13.72 -1.17 -7.69
CA GLY A 41 12.81 -2.19 -8.23
C GLY A 41 11.36 -2.18 -7.73
N VAL A 42 11.00 -1.45 -6.66
CA VAL A 42 9.61 -1.43 -6.15
C VAL A 42 8.95 -0.07 -6.39
N SER A 43 7.82 -0.07 -7.09
CA SER A 43 7.10 1.15 -7.42
C SER A 43 6.39 1.74 -6.20
N PRO A 44 6.57 3.04 -5.86
CA PRO A 44 5.85 3.69 -4.76
C PRO A 44 4.32 3.61 -4.91
N ILE A 45 3.80 3.56 -6.15
CA ILE A 45 2.36 3.44 -6.38
C ILE A 45 1.83 2.06 -5.99
N SER A 46 2.62 0.99 -6.09
CA SER A 46 2.16 -0.34 -5.67
C SER A 46 2.07 -0.40 -4.14
N LEU A 47 3.04 0.21 -3.43
CA LEU A 47 3.01 0.33 -1.97
C LEU A 47 1.82 1.19 -1.50
N LEU A 48 1.54 2.30 -2.17
CA LEU A 48 0.39 3.16 -1.87
C LEU A 48 -0.93 2.44 -2.12
N ARG A 49 -1.06 1.79 -3.29
CA ARG A 49 -2.24 1.00 -3.65
C ARG A 49 -2.50 -0.07 -2.59
N TYR A 50 -1.48 -0.85 -2.23
CA TYR A 50 -1.59 -1.90 -1.22
C TYR A 50 -2.02 -1.35 0.15
N LYS A 51 -1.45 -0.21 0.58
CA LYS A 51 -1.85 0.44 1.85
C LYS A 51 -3.31 0.88 1.81
N LEU A 52 -3.74 1.54 0.74
CA LEU A 52 -5.12 2.02 0.60
C LEU A 52 -6.11 0.86 0.54
N SER A 53 -5.82 -0.16 -0.27
CA SER A 53 -6.64 -1.38 -0.33
C SER A 53 -6.80 -2.03 1.05
N ASN A 54 -5.71 -2.13 1.83
CA ASN A 54 -5.77 -2.67 3.19
C ASN A 54 -6.67 -1.85 4.13
N ILE A 55 -6.72 -0.52 3.98
CA ILE A 55 -7.61 0.34 4.79
C ILE A 55 -9.07 0.04 4.47
N PHE A 56 -9.45 -0.02 3.19
CA PHE A 56 -10.84 -0.25 2.79
C PHE A 56 -11.31 -1.68 3.03
N VAL A 57 -10.42 -2.67 2.86
CA VAL A 57 -10.72 -4.08 3.10
C VAL A 57 -10.62 -4.45 4.59
N GLY A 58 -10.11 -3.55 5.45
CA GLY A 58 -9.95 -3.81 6.88
C GLY A 58 -8.87 -4.86 7.20
N ARG A 59 -7.83 -4.96 6.36
CA ARG A 59 -6.71 -5.89 6.52
C ARG A 59 -5.44 -5.17 6.92
N SER A 60 -4.51 -5.92 7.50
CA SER A 60 -3.15 -5.42 7.77
C SER A 60 -2.11 -6.35 7.18
N MET A 61 -0.97 -5.76 6.79
CA MET A 61 0.19 -6.53 6.34
C MET A 61 0.63 -7.56 7.39
N TYR A 62 0.58 -7.19 8.66
CA TYR A 62 0.93 -8.08 9.76
C TYR A 62 0.06 -9.34 9.77
N MET A 63 -1.28 -9.20 9.66
CA MET A 63 -2.18 -10.34 9.63
C MET A 63 -2.02 -11.17 8.37
N GLN A 64 -1.77 -10.54 7.22
CA GLN A 64 -1.52 -11.25 5.97
C GLN A 64 -0.22 -12.06 6.00
N GLN A 65 0.83 -11.55 6.65
CA GLN A 65 2.07 -12.30 6.85
C GLN A 65 1.88 -13.47 7.81
N ARG A 66 1.17 -13.27 8.93
CA ARG A 66 0.87 -14.35 9.89
C ARG A 66 0.05 -15.49 9.29
N THR A 67 -0.86 -15.17 8.38
CA THR A 67 -1.74 -16.13 7.71
C THR A 67 -1.15 -16.69 6.41
N GLY A 68 0.03 -16.21 5.98
CA GLY A 68 0.63 -16.60 4.70
C GLY A 68 -0.14 -16.09 3.46
N SER A 69 -1.08 -15.17 3.62
CA SER A 69 -1.89 -14.60 2.53
C SER A 69 -1.23 -13.40 1.83
N PHE A 70 -0.06 -12.96 2.28
CA PHE A 70 0.71 -11.91 1.65
C PHE A 70 1.35 -12.39 0.33
N LYS A 71 0.96 -11.78 -0.79
CA LYS A 71 1.39 -12.17 -2.16
C LYS A 71 2.08 -11.05 -2.95
N GLU A 72 2.38 -9.92 -2.31
CA GLU A 72 2.98 -8.78 -3.00
C GLU A 72 4.48 -8.99 -3.25
N GLY A 73 4.98 -8.46 -4.36
CA GLY A 73 6.39 -8.60 -4.78
C GLY A 73 7.41 -7.77 -3.98
N PHE A 74 7.00 -7.14 -2.87
CA PHE A 74 7.87 -6.28 -2.06
C PHE A 74 8.01 -6.81 -0.63
N SER A 75 9.14 -6.51 0.00
CA SER A 75 9.41 -6.92 1.38
C SER A 75 8.68 -6.06 2.41
N LYS A 76 8.51 -6.61 3.62
CA LYS A 76 8.05 -5.88 4.81
C LYS A 76 8.84 -4.60 5.05
N ASN A 77 10.17 -4.68 4.98
CA ASN A 77 11.05 -3.54 5.20
C ASN A 77 10.82 -2.44 4.16
N THR A 78 10.59 -2.81 2.90
CA THR A 78 10.26 -1.85 1.83
C THR A 78 8.98 -1.09 2.16
N PHE A 79 7.93 -1.79 2.58
CA PHE A 79 6.64 -1.18 2.93
C PHE A 79 6.74 -0.23 4.13
N TYR A 80 7.41 -0.63 5.22
CA TYR A 80 7.56 0.26 6.38
C TYR A 80 8.49 1.45 6.12
N ARG A 81 9.54 1.29 5.29
CA ARG A 81 10.39 2.43 4.89
C ARG A 81 9.60 3.45 4.08
N PHE A 82 8.70 3.00 3.21
CA PHE A 82 7.78 3.87 2.47
C PHE A 82 6.87 4.66 3.42
N LEU A 83 6.22 4.00 4.39
CA LEU A 83 5.35 4.67 5.35
C LEU A 83 6.09 5.67 6.27
N ASN A 84 7.35 5.39 6.60
CA ASN A 84 8.16 6.23 7.49
C ASN A 84 9.01 7.28 6.75
N SER A 85 8.94 7.34 5.42
CA SER A 85 9.75 8.25 4.61
C SER A 85 9.45 9.72 4.92
N SER A 86 8.17 10.09 5.06
CA SER A 86 7.74 11.45 5.42
C SER A 86 8.21 11.87 6.82
N LYS A 87 8.21 10.94 7.79
CA LYS A 87 8.66 11.19 9.17
C LYS A 87 10.15 11.51 9.26
N ARG A 88 10.98 10.96 8.36
CA ARG A 88 12.43 11.24 8.33
C ARG A 88 12.76 12.60 7.70
N GLN A 89 11.94 13.09 6.78
CA GLN A 89 12.13 14.43 6.20
C GLN A 89 11.76 15.54 7.19
N ILE A 90 10.71 15.35 8.00
CA ILE A 90 10.26 16.31 9.03
C ILE A 90 11.26 16.44 10.20
N ARG A 91 12.15 15.45 10.41
CA ARG A 91 13.13 15.43 11.52
C ARG A 91 14.55 15.83 11.12
N ARG A 92 14.79 16.31 9.90
CA ARG A 92 16.09 16.90 9.55
C ARG A 92 16.11 18.35 10.05
N PRO A 93 16.98 18.72 11.00
CA PRO A 93 17.21 20.13 11.27
C PRO A 93 17.91 20.71 10.02
N THR A 94 17.26 21.69 9.40
CA THR A 94 17.92 22.65 8.50
C THR A 94 18.85 23.53 9.31
#